data_AF-A0A163TDC7-F1
#
_entry.id   AF-A0A163TDC7-F1
#
_cell.length_a   1.000
_cell.length_b   1.000
_cell.length_c   1.000
_cell.angle_alpha   90.00
_cell.angle_beta   90.00
_cell.angle_gamma   90.00
#
_symmetry.space_group_name_H-M   'P 1'
#
loop_
_entity.id
_entity.type
_entity.pdbx_description
1 polymer ?
#
loop_
_entity_poly.entity_id
_entity_poly.type
_entity_poly.pdbx_seq_one_letter_code
_entity_poly.pdbx_strand_id
1 'polypeptide(L)'
;AGAYKNKKTGLPVRGRAVIEGAISQWEPDESDPADFQGCNHALTEVTHFELTLDGKELFYVDFWERILRRNGVDLFEGVRGALGA
;
A
#
# COMPACT_ATOMS: atom_id res chain seq x y z
N ALA A 1 8.40 -4.76 -4.15
CA ALA A 1 8.97 -4.99 -2.81
C ALA A 1 10.17 -4.05 -2.62
N GLY A 2 10.48 -3.63 -1.39
CA GLY A 2 11.57 -2.69 -1.11
C GLY A 2 12.42 -3.15 0.07
N ALA A 3 13.66 -2.67 0.13
CA ALA A 3 14.55 -2.87 1.28
C ALA A 3 14.61 -1.58 2.10
N TYR A 4 14.17 -1.63 3.35
CA TYR A 4 14.20 -0.51 4.29
C TYR A 4 15.39 -0.67 5.21
N LYS A 5 16.12 0.41 5.50
CA LYS A 5 17.23 0.37 6.46
C LYS A 5 16.70 0.63 7.86
N ASN A 6 16.86 -0.32 8.77
CA ASN A 6 16.57 -0.09 10.17
C ASN A 6 17.62 0.88 10.75
N LYS A 7 17.19 2.06 11.20
CA LYS A 7 18.11 3.09 11.72
C LYS A 7 18.81 2.69 13.02
N LYS A 8 18.23 1.78 13.82
CA LYS A 8 18.80 1.33 15.09
C LYS A 8 19.86 0.24 14.90
N THR A 9 19.58 -0.76 14.06
CA THR A 9 20.48 -1.92 13.87
C THR A 9 21.37 -1.79 12.65
N GLY A 10 21.07 -0.87 11.72
CA GLY A 10 21.75 -0.73 10.44
C GLY A 10 21.41 -1.80 9.41
N LEU A 11 20.75 -2.88 9.82
CA LEU A 11 20.40 -4.02 8.96
C LEU A 11 19.23 -3.70 8.02
N PRO A 12 19.22 -4.27 6.80
CA PRO A 12 18.10 -4.14 5.89
C PRO A 12 16.91 -4.97 6.40
N VAL A 13 15.71 -4.46 6.13
CA VAL A 13 14.44 -5.07 6.48
C VAL A 13 13.57 -5.11 5.23
N ARG A 14 12.97 -6.27 4.94
CA ARG A 14 12.11 -6.45 3.77
C ARG A 14 10.79 -5.71 3.97
N GLY A 15 10.43 -4.82 3.05
CA GLY A 15 9.09 -4.25 2.96
C GLY A 15 8.36 -4.74 1.71
N ARG A 16 7.05 -4.98 1.86
CA ARG A 16 6.17 -5.31 0.72
C ARG A 16 4.85 -4.58 0.89
N ALA A 17 4.48 -3.83 -0.15
CA ALA A 17 3.12 -3.34 -0.34
C ALA A 17 2.41 -4.20 -1.39
N VAL A 18 1.13 -4.48 -1.16
CA VAL A 18 0.20 -5.01 -2.16
C VAL A 18 -0.91 -3.98 -2.30
N ILE A 19 -1.19 -3.58 -3.52
CA ILE A 19 -2.15 -2.51 -3.83
C ILE A 19 -3.04 -3.05 -4.94
N GLU A 20 -4.35 -3.09 -4.69
CA GLU A 20 -5.35 -3.34 -5.73
C GLU A 20 -6.20 -2.09 -5.92
N GLY A 21 -6.42 -1.75 -7.19
CA GLY A 21 -7.22 -0.61 -7.58
C GLY A 21 -7.25 -0.43 -9.09
N ALA A 22 -7.96 0.60 -9.53
CA ALA A 22 -8.00 0.98 -10.95
C ALA A 22 -6.91 2.00 -11.28
N ILE A 23 -6.18 1.77 -12.38
CA ILE A 23 -5.30 2.79 -12.98
C ILE A 23 -6.20 3.84 -13.63
N SER A 24 -6.13 5.07 -13.13
CA SER A 24 -6.97 6.18 -13.60
C SER A 24 -6.23 7.17 -14.48
N GLN A 25 -4.90 7.20 -14.38
CA GLN A 25 -4.03 8.02 -15.22
C GLN A 25 -2.84 7.20 -15.70
N TRP A 26 -2.46 7.44 -16.94
CA TRP A 26 -1.31 6.84 -17.60
C TRP A 26 -0.74 7.90 -18.55
N GLU A 27 0.41 8.46 -18.20
CA GLU A 27 1.04 9.57 -18.92
C GLU A 27 2.49 9.19 -19.24
N PRO A 28 2.82 8.95 -20.52
CA PRO A 28 4.20 8.79 -20.96
C PRO A 28 4.98 10.09 -20.78
N ASP A 29 6.26 9.98 -20.45
CA ASP A 29 7.15 11.14 -20.40
C ASP A 29 7.41 11.69 -21.83
N GLU A 30 7.98 12.89 -21.92
CA GLU A 30 8.37 13.48 -23.20
C GLU A 30 9.42 12.62 -23.91
N SER A 31 9.28 12.45 -25.23
CA SER A 31 10.15 11.56 -25.97
C SER A 31 11.44 12.24 -26.44
N ASP A 32 12.46 12.24 -25.60
CA ASP A 32 13.83 12.66 -25.95
C ASP A 32 14.79 11.45 -25.99
N PRO A 33 15.59 11.25 -27.06
CA PRO A 33 16.63 10.22 -27.13
C PRO A 33 17.75 10.34 -26.07
N ALA A 34 17.96 11.52 -25.49
CA ALA A 34 18.95 11.77 -24.45
C ALA A 34 18.45 11.37 -23.05
N ASP A 35 17.13 11.22 -22.87
CA ASP A 35 16.50 10.99 -21.58
C ASP A 35 16.05 9.55 -21.38
N PHE A 36 15.98 9.16 -20.10
CA PHE A 36 15.41 7.88 -19.73
C PHE A 36 13.89 7.96 -19.81
N GLN A 37 13.31 7.16 -20.69
CA GLN A 37 11.87 7.12 -20.92
C GLN A 37 11.17 6.46 -19.74
N GLY A 38 10.30 7.22 -19.07
CA GLY A 38 9.40 6.72 -18.05
C GLY A 38 7.94 6.80 -18.48
N CYS A 39 7.09 6.29 -17.60
CA CYS A 39 5.65 6.44 -17.74
C CYS A 39 5.02 6.52 -16.37
N ASN A 40 4.43 7.67 -16.08
CA ASN A 40 3.73 7.90 -14.82
C ASN A 40 2.37 7.23 -14.88
N HIS A 41 1.99 6.59 -13.78
CA HIS A 41 0.68 5.98 -13.63
C HIS A 41 0.16 6.25 -12.22
N ALA A 42 -1.14 6.49 -12.12
CA ALA A 42 -1.80 6.73 -10.85
C ALA A 42 -2.94 5.72 -10.64
N LEU A 43 -3.00 5.18 -9.43
CA LEU A 43 -4.13 4.41 -8.92
C LEU A 43 -4.91 5.34 -7.96
N THR A 44 -6.06 5.87 -8.38
CA THR A 44 -6.88 6.75 -7.52
C THR A 44 -7.99 6.01 -6.80
N GLU A 45 -8.43 4.88 -7.34
CA GLU A 45 -9.48 4.03 -6.76
C GLU A 45 -8.84 2.77 -6.18
N VAL A 46 -8.16 2.93 -5.04
CA VAL A 46 -7.56 1.81 -4.31
C VAL A 46 -8.60 1.18 -3.41
N THR A 47 -8.94 -0.09 -3.65
CA THR A 47 -9.94 -0.85 -2.87
C THR A 47 -9.31 -1.74 -1.81
N HIS A 48 -8.04 -2.13 -2.00
CA HIS A 48 -7.32 -2.99 -1.07
C HIS A 48 -5.85 -2.57 -0.99
N PHE A 49 -5.34 -2.48 0.24
CA PHE A 49 -3.97 -2.08 0.53
C PHE A 49 -3.40 -2.85 1.70
N GLU A 50 -2.27 -3.53 1.48
CA GLU A 50 -1.51 -4.18 2.54
C GLU A 50 -0.09 -3.65 2.57
N LEU A 51 0.43 -3.38 3.76
CA LEU A 51 1.83 -3.07 3.98
C LEU A 51 2.40 -3.99 5.05
N THR A 52 3.43 -4.75 4.67
CA THR A 52 4.21 -5.58 5.60
C THR A 52 5.66 -5.12 5.66
N LEU A 53 6.24 -5.16 6.85
CA LEU A 53 7.65 -4.93 7.10
C LEU A 53 8.20 -6.09 7.93
N ASP A 54 9.22 -6.78 7.41
CA ASP A 54 9.77 -8.02 7.96
C ASP A 54 8.71 -9.12 8.15
N GLY A 55 7.74 -9.18 7.24
CA GLY A 55 6.59 -10.09 7.36
C GLY A 55 5.56 -9.70 8.43
N LYS A 56 5.77 -8.59 9.16
CA LYS A 56 4.80 -8.05 10.12
C LYS A 56 3.87 -7.06 9.43
N GLU A 57 2.58 -7.23 9.62
CA GLU A 57 1.57 -6.28 9.15
C GLU A 57 1.78 -4.92 9.82
N LEU A 58 1.86 -3.86 9.01
CA LEU A 58 1.79 -2.47 9.47
C LEU A 58 0.40 -1.89 9.19
N PHE A 59 -0.11 -2.12 7.98
CA PHE A 59 -1.44 -1.72 7.56
C PHE A 59 -2.10 -2.83 6.76
N TYR A 60 -3.40 -2.99 6.96
CA TYR A 60 -4.30 -3.74 6.09
C TYR A 60 -5.57 -2.93 5.95
N VAL A 61 -5.95 -2.63 4.72
CA VAL A 61 -7.16 -1.87 4.40
C VAL A 61 -7.93 -2.65 3.37
N ASP A 62 -9.19 -2.92 3.67
CA ASP A 62 -10.13 -3.51 2.72
C ASP A 62 -11.41 -2.69 2.71
N PHE A 63 -11.73 -2.11 1.55
CA PHE A 63 -12.90 -1.27 1.37
C PHE A 63 -14.20 -2.07 1.49
N TRP A 64 -14.24 -3.28 0.93
CA TRP A 64 -15.46 -4.09 0.84
C TRP A 64 -15.81 -4.73 2.18
N GLU A 65 -14.81 -5.26 2.87
CA GLU A 65 -14.97 -5.84 4.21
C GLU A 65 -15.11 -4.77 5.29
N ARG A 66 -14.87 -3.50 4.94
CA ARG A 66 -14.82 -2.35 5.86
C ARG A 66 -13.87 -2.66 7.02
N ILE A 67 -12.65 -3.06 6.67
CA ILE A 67 -11.58 -3.36 7.62
C ILE A 67 -10.48 -2.31 7.48
N LEU A 68 -10.04 -1.79 8.61
CA LEU A 68 -8.82 -1.02 8.72
C LEU A 68 -8.02 -1.57 9.89
N ARG A 69 -7.00 -2.39 9.59
CA ARG A 69 -6.05 -2.84 10.62
C ARG A 69 -4.78 -2.01 10.61
N ARG A 70 -4.33 -1.67 11.82
CA ARG A 70 -3.02 -1.08 12.05
C ARG A 70 -2.27 -1.94 13.05
N ASN A 71 -1.12 -2.48 12.64
CA ASN A 71 -0.36 -3.45 13.42
C ASN A 71 -1.23 -4.61 13.95
N GLY A 72 -2.12 -5.14 13.10
CA GLY A 72 -3.04 -6.23 13.46
C GLY A 72 -4.30 -5.82 14.24
N VAL A 73 -4.42 -4.58 14.72
CA VAL A 73 -5.61 -4.11 15.45
C VAL A 73 -6.63 -3.52 14.49
N ASP A 74 -7.84 -4.08 14.44
CA ASP A 74 -8.94 -3.59 13.61
C ASP A 74 -9.62 -2.36 14.23
N LEU A 75 -9.52 -1.24 13.54
CA LEU A 75 -10.04 0.05 13.98
C LEU A 75 -11.54 0.22 13.69
N PHE A 76 -12.14 -0.64 12.86
CA PHE A 76 -13.56 -0.62 12.53
C PHE A 76 -14.38 -1.72 13.20
N GLU A 77 -13.75 -2.60 13.99
CA GLU A 77 -14.44 -3.67 14.73
C GLU A 77 -15.64 -3.13 15.54
N GLY A 78 -15.42 -2.09 16.36
CA GLY A 78 -16.49 -1.52 17.17
C GLY A 78 -17.63 -0.88 16.35
N VAL A 79 -17.31 -0.30 15.20
CA VAL A 79 -18.31 0.29 14.29
C VAL A 79 -19.12 -0.80 13.60
N ARG A 80 -18.48 -1.89 13.14
CA ARG A 80 -19.18 -3.03 12.54
C ARG A 80 -20.09 -3.72 13.56
N GLY A 81 -19.59 -3.97 14.78
CA GLY A 81 -20.39 -4.52 15.86
C GLY A 81 -21.60 -3.64 16.20
N ALA A 82 -21.45 -2.32 16.20
CA ALA A 82 -22.57 -1.39 16.41
C ALA A 82 -23.62 -1.40 15.28
N LEU A 83 -23.23 -1.82 14.07
CA LEU A 83 -24.11 -1.97 12.90
C LEU A 83 -24.71 -3.38 12.79
N GLY A 84 -24.43 -4.26 13.75
CA GLY A 84 -24.93 -5.64 13.75
C GLY A 84 -24.21 -6.58 12.80
N ALA A 85 -23.00 -6.22 12.37
CA ALA A 85 -22.10 -7.03 11.55
C ALA A 85 -21.02 -7.71 12.40
#